data_AF-A0AA36BRC7-F1
#
_entry.id   AF-A0AA36BRC7-F1
#
_cell.length_a   1.000
_cell.length_b   1.000
_cell.length_c   1.000
_cell.angle_alpha   90.00
_cell.angle_beta   90.00
_cell.angle_gamma   90.00
#
_symmetry.space_group_name_H-M   'P 1'
#
loop_
_entity.id
_entity.type
_entity.pdbx_description
1 polymer ?
#
loop_
_entity_poly.entity_id
_entity_poly.type
_entity_poly.pdbx_seq_one_letter_code
_entity_poly.pdbx_strand_id
1 'polypeptide(L)'
;MSDIIYCLGFISSKLSLELANKVSASSFCRRRLPVMMVRCQMAENLKTATKFVEQGHIRVGPEVIKDPAFLLTRNMEDFLTWTDTSKIRKQVLEYNNLRDDFDTM
;
A
#
# COMPACT_ATOMS: atom_id res chain seq x y z
N MET A 1 2.89 -18.46 -16.36
CA MET A 1 1.72 -18.29 -15.45
C MET A 1 2.16 -18.02 -14.01
N SER A 2 3.11 -18.80 -13.47
CA SER A 2 3.71 -18.57 -12.14
C SER A 2 4.29 -17.16 -11.95
N ASP A 3 4.91 -16.58 -12.99
CA ASP A 3 5.48 -15.23 -12.93
C ASP A 3 4.45 -14.14 -12.64
N ILE A 4 3.28 -14.17 -13.29
CA ILE A 4 2.23 -13.16 -13.11
C ILE A 4 1.71 -13.22 -11.67
N ILE A 5 1.44 -14.43 -11.17
CA ILE A 5 0.92 -14.66 -9.81
C ILE A 5 1.95 -14.23 -8.75
N TYR A 6 3.24 -14.41 -9.05
CA TYR A 6 4.33 -13.92 -8.21
C TYR A 6 4.45 -12.40 -8.20
N CYS A 7 4.36 -11.75 -9.37
CA CYS A 7 4.38 -10.29 -9.50
C CYS A 7 3.17 -9.63 -8.82
N LEU A 8 1.99 -10.25 -8.91
CA LEU A 8 0.79 -9.87 -8.14
C LEU A 8 0.96 -10.11 -6.63
N GLY A 9 1.98 -10.87 -6.23
CA GLY A 9 2.34 -11.06 -4.83
C GLY A 9 1.47 -12.07 -4.08
N PHE A 10 0.72 -12.93 -4.80
CA PHE A 10 -0.10 -14.00 -4.20
C PHE A 10 0.74 -15.19 -3.73
N ILE A 11 1.94 -15.36 -4.29
CA ILE A 11 2.87 -16.43 -3.94
C ILE A 11 4.23 -15.84 -3.54
N SER A 12 4.93 -16.54 -2.64
CA SER A 12 6.26 -16.15 -2.15
C SER A 12 7.42 -16.60 -3.04
N SER A 13 7.27 -17.68 -3.82
CA SER A 13 8.30 -18.23 -4.71
C SER A 13 7.72 -18.72 -6.04
N LYS A 14 8.51 -18.65 -7.11
CA LYS A 14 8.13 -19.08 -8.46
C LYS A 14 8.35 -20.58 -8.71
N LEU A 15 9.02 -21.28 -7.79
CA LEU A 15 9.58 -22.61 -8.03
C LEU A 15 8.56 -23.75 -8.03
N SER A 16 7.46 -23.62 -7.29
CA SER A 16 6.44 -24.68 -7.17
C SER A 16 5.09 -24.23 -7.71
N LEU A 17 4.54 -25.03 -8.63
CA LEU A 17 3.19 -24.83 -9.18
C LEU A 17 2.09 -25.15 -8.16
N GLU A 18 2.38 -25.95 -7.14
CA GLU A 18 1.42 -26.29 -6.08
C GLU A 18 0.96 -25.04 -5.30
N LEU A 19 1.84 -24.03 -5.20
CA LEU A 19 1.51 -22.75 -4.58
C LEU A 19 0.44 -21.99 -5.38
N ALA A 20 0.38 -22.17 -6.70
CA ALA A 20 -0.64 -21.56 -7.53
C ALA A 20 -2.03 -22.14 -7.24
N ASN A 21 -2.11 -23.45 -6.94
CA ASN A 21 -3.37 -24.08 -6.56
C ASN A 21 -3.84 -23.69 -5.14
N LYS A 22 -2.93 -23.18 -4.29
CA LYS A 22 -3.25 -22.69 -2.94
C LYS A 22 -3.71 -21.23 -2.91
N VAL A 23 -3.76 -20.54 -4.05
CA VAL A 23 -4.25 -19.16 -4.12
C VAL A 23 -5.74 -19.16 -3.81
N SER A 24 -6.11 -18.49 -2.72
CA SER A 24 -7.50 -18.37 -2.26
C SER A 24 -7.98 -16.92 -2.38
N ALA A 25 -9.29 -16.69 -2.24
CA ALA A 25 -9.87 -15.34 -2.18
C ALA A 25 -9.20 -14.46 -1.09
N SER A 26 -8.74 -15.07 0.01
CA SER A 26 -8.03 -14.36 1.06
C SER A 26 -6.69 -13.76 0.60
N SER A 27 -6.01 -14.40 -0.37
CA SER A 27 -4.76 -13.88 -0.95
C SER A 27 -4.99 -12.56 -1.69
N PHE A 28 -6.16 -12.38 -2.32
CA PHE A 28 -6.55 -11.13 -2.98
C PHE A 28 -6.84 -10.04 -1.93
N CYS A 29 -7.64 -10.35 -0.91
CA CYS A 29 -7.98 -9.39 0.12
C CYS A 29 -6.75 -8.87 0.88
N ARG A 30 -5.74 -9.73 1.10
CA ARG A 30 -4.49 -9.33 1.75
C ARG A 30 -3.65 -8.37 0.92
N ARG A 31 -3.84 -8.35 -0.41
CA ARG A 31 -3.13 -7.48 -1.36
C ARG A 31 -3.85 -6.17 -1.66
N ARG A 32 -4.99 -5.91 -1.01
CA ARG A 32 -5.67 -4.61 -1.11
C ARG A 32 -4.86 -3.53 -0.43
N LEU A 33 -4.91 -2.32 -0.99
CA LEU A 33 -4.18 -1.16 -0.52
C LEU A 33 -4.29 -0.92 1.01
N PRO A 34 -5.47 -0.95 1.64
CA PRO A 34 -5.56 -0.73 3.09
C PRO A 34 -4.87 -1.81 3.93
N VAL A 35 -4.87 -3.07 3.47
CA VAL A 35 -4.20 -4.17 4.19
C VAL A 35 -2.69 -4.05 4.06
N MET A 36 -2.21 -3.67 2.87
CA MET A 36 -0.79 -3.41 2.65
C MET A 36 -0.29 -2.22 3.47
N MET A 37 -1.08 -1.15 3.61
CA MET A 37 -0.74 -0.01 4.49
C MET A 37 -0.55 -0.41 5.95
N VAL A 38 -1.42 -1.28 6.48
CA VAL A 38 -1.27 -1.79 7.86
C VAL A 38 -0.01 -2.65 8.00
N ARG A 39 0.29 -3.46 6.99
CA ARG A 39 1.50 -4.30 6.96
C ARG A 39 2.79 -3.48 6.86
N CYS A 40 2.75 -2.33 6.19
CA CYS A 40 3.85 -1.35 6.11
C CYS A 40 3.90 -0.38 7.31
N GLN A 41 3.09 -0.61 8.36
CA GLN A 41 3.01 0.24 9.55
C GLN A 41 2.66 1.72 9.28
N MET A 42 2.01 2.01 8.14
CA MET A 42 1.52 3.36 7.83
C MET A 42 0.21 3.69 8.57
N ALA A 43 -0.54 2.67 8.98
CA ALA A 43 -1.77 2.79 9.73
C ALA A 43 -1.88 1.63 10.73
N GLU A 44 -2.35 1.92 11.94
CA GLU A 44 -2.52 0.89 12.98
C GLU A 44 -3.69 -0.06 12.68
N ASN A 45 -4.79 0.49 12.15
CA ASN A 45 -6.06 -0.22 11.99
C ASN A 45 -6.53 -0.19 10.54
N LEU A 46 -7.14 -1.31 10.09
CA LEU A 46 -7.67 -1.41 8.73
C LEU A 46 -8.75 -0.37 8.44
N LYS A 47 -9.63 -0.07 9.41
CA LYS A 47 -10.68 0.96 9.27
C LYS A 47 -10.08 2.34 9.02
N THR A 48 -8.97 2.66 9.69
CA THR A 48 -8.28 3.95 9.54
C THR A 48 -7.55 3.99 8.19
N ALA A 49 -6.89 2.90 7.79
CA ALA A 49 -6.26 2.79 6.49
C ALA A 49 -7.26 3.02 5.34
N THR A 50 -8.45 2.41 5.41
CA THR A 50 -9.51 2.62 4.41
C THR A 50 -9.91 4.10 4.33
N LYS A 51 -10.11 4.77 5.47
CA LYS A 51 -10.44 6.21 5.50
C LYS A 51 -9.35 7.06 4.85
N PHE A 52 -8.08 6.76 5.11
CA PHE A 52 -6.96 7.51 4.51
C PHE A 52 -6.90 7.36 3.00
N VAL A 53 -7.20 6.17 2.48
CA VAL A 53 -7.31 5.94 1.03
C VAL A 53 -8.49 6.70 0.45
N GLU A 54 -9.69 6.60 1.04
CA GLU A 54 -10.90 7.29 0.57
C GLU A 54 -10.74 8.82 0.57
N GLN A 55 -10.01 9.36 1.55
CA GLN A 55 -9.67 10.78 1.64
C GLN A 55 -8.60 11.22 0.62
N GLY A 56 -7.93 10.27 -0.05
CA GLY A 56 -6.89 10.56 -1.03
C GLY A 56 -5.56 10.97 -0.41
N HIS A 57 -5.23 10.49 0.80
CA HIS A 57 -3.94 10.76 1.44
C HIS A 57 -2.80 9.87 0.94
N ILE A 58 -3.11 8.86 0.12
CA ILE A 58 -2.19 7.82 -0.33
C ILE A 58 -1.96 7.91 -1.83
N ARG A 59 -0.69 7.78 -2.22
CA ARG A 59 -0.28 7.64 -3.61
C ARG A 59 0.59 6.39 -3.78
N VAL A 60 0.57 5.85 -4.98
CA VAL A 60 1.44 4.76 -5.41
C VAL A 60 2.21 5.27 -6.61
N GLY A 61 3.50 5.54 -6.42
CA GLY A 61 4.29 6.27 -7.40
C GLY A 61 3.71 7.67 -7.66
N PRO A 62 3.44 8.06 -8.92
CA PRO A 62 2.89 9.38 -9.24
C PRO A 62 1.37 9.50 -9.05
N GLU A 63 0.64 8.39 -8.93
CA GLU A 63 -0.82 8.40 -8.94
C GLU A 63 -1.43 8.36 -7.54
N VAL A 64 -2.40 9.24 -7.28
CA VAL A 64 -3.19 9.25 -6.05
C VAL A 64 -4.32 8.23 -6.16
N ILE A 65 -4.36 7.26 -5.25
CA ILE A 65 -5.35 6.19 -5.26
C ILE A 65 -6.42 6.48 -4.23
N LYS A 66 -7.68 6.51 -4.70
CA LYS A 66 -8.87 6.71 -3.85
C LYS A 66 -9.71 5.46 -3.65
N ASP A 67 -9.46 4.42 -4.44
CA ASP A 67 -10.20 3.16 -4.36
C ASP A 67 -9.56 2.19 -3.34
N PRO A 68 -10.24 1.84 -2.24
CA PRO A 68 -9.74 0.86 -1.28
C PRO A 68 -9.76 -0.60 -1.81
N ALA A 69 -10.40 -0.87 -2.95
CA ALA A 69 -10.32 -2.15 -3.64
C ALA A 69 -9.09 -2.30 -4.54
N PHE A 70 -8.28 -1.23 -4.68
CA PHE A 70 -7.05 -1.28 -5.47
C PHE A 70 -6.11 -2.39 -4.99
N LEU A 71 -5.66 -3.22 -5.93
CA LEU A 71 -4.77 -4.34 -5.69
C LEU A 71 -3.32 -3.89 -5.92
N LEU A 72 -2.52 -3.94 -4.85
CA LEU A 72 -1.12 -3.55 -4.91
C LEU A 72 -0.26 -4.73 -5.41
N THR A 73 0.48 -4.52 -6.51
CA THR A 73 1.46 -5.49 -6.99
C THR A 73 2.73 -5.43 -6.14
N ARG A 74 3.53 -6.51 -6.16
CA ARG A 74 4.79 -6.58 -5.40
C ARG A 74 5.75 -5.46 -5.78
N ASN A 75 5.82 -5.11 -7.06
CA ASN A 75 6.73 -4.06 -7.56
C ASN A 75 6.27 -2.65 -7.17
N MET A 76 4.97 -2.48 -6.92
CA MET A 76 4.38 -1.20 -6.50
C MET A 76 4.43 -1.00 -4.98
N GLU A 77 4.73 -2.06 -4.21
CA GLU A 77 4.81 -2.04 -2.74
C GLU A 77 5.82 -1.00 -2.24
N ASP A 78 6.96 -0.86 -2.91
CA ASP A 78 8.02 0.08 -2.54
C ASP A 78 7.66 1.55 -2.82
N PHE A 79 6.69 1.80 -3.71
CA PHE A 79 6.27 3.15 -4.11
C PHE A 79 5.03 3.63 -3.35
N LEU A 80 4.56 2.87 -2.36
CA LEU A 80 3.44 3.24 -1.50
C LEU A 80 3.89 4.34 -0.53
N THR A 81 3.34 5.54 -0.66
CA THR A 81 3.69 6.66 0.21
C THR A 81 2.53 7.63 0.41
N TRP A 82 2.70 8.57 1.34
CA TRP A 82 1.75 9.67 1.54
C TRP A 82 1.82 10.65 0.37
N THR A 83 0.68 11.27 0.05
CA THR A 83 0.65 12.40 -0.87
C THR A 83 1.34 13.61 -0.24
N ASP A 84 2.00 14.46 -1.03
CA ASP A 84 2.77 15.61 -0.51
C ASP A 84 1.89 16.61 0.25
N THR A 85 0.65 16.78 -0.19
CA THR A 85 -0.37 17.63 0.45
C THR A 85 -1.03 17.00 1.68
N SER A 86 -0.68 15.75 2.03
CA SER A 86 -1.32 15.03 3.13
C SER A 86 -1.00 15.67 4.48
N LYS A 87 -2.04 16.02 5.23
CA LYS A 87 -1.89 16.51 6.62
C LYS A 87 -1.26 15.46 7.53
N ILE A 88 -1.50 14.17 7.24
CA ILE A 88 -0.94 13.05 8.01
C ILE A 88 0.58 13.01 7.81
N ARG A 89 1.07 13.21 6.56
CA ARG A 89 2.50 13.31 6.28
C ARG A 89 3.14 14.44 7.09
N LYS A 90 2.52 15.61 7.12
CA LYS A 90 3.00 16.77 7.90
C LYS A 90 3.09 16.45 9.39
N GLN A 91 2.05 15.83 9.95
CA GLN A 91 2.02 15.41 11.36
C GLN A 91 3.13 14.40 11.69
N VAL A 92 3.34 13.40 10.81
CA VAL A 92 4.40 12.39 11.00
C VAL A 92 5.79 13.03 10.93
N LEU A 93 6.03 13.94 9.98
CA LEU A 93 7.31 14.66 9.86
C LEU A 93 7.56 15.57 11.05
N GLU A 94 6.54 16.27 11.52
CA GLU A 94 6.61 17.14 12.70
C GLU A 94 6.91 16.35 13.96
N TYR A 95 6.24 15.21 14.15
CA TYR A 95 6.54 14.29 15.25
C TYR A 95 8.01 13.82 15.23
N ASN A 96 8.56 13.58 14.04
CA ASN A 96 9.95 13.16 13.85
C ASN A 96 10.95 14.34 13.85
N ASN A 97 10.50 15.59 14.02
CA ASN A 97 11.33 16.81 13.89
C ASN A 97 12.06 16.93 12.54
N LEU A 98 11.49 16.35 11.47
CA LEU A 98 12.02 16.35 10.11
C LEU A 98 11.23 17.29 9.18
N ARG A 99 10.39 18.15 9.75
CA ARG A 99 9.51 19.02 8.99
C ARG A 99 10.31 20.18 8.39
N ASP A 100 10.38 20.21 7.07
CA ASP A 100 10.87 21.32 6.28
C ASP A 100 9.68 22.09 5.68
N ASP A 101 9.53 23.36 6.06
CA ASP A 101 8.39 24.18 5.62
C ASP A 101 8.55 24.66 4.16
N PHE A 102 9.75 24.58 3.55
CA PHE A 102 9.95 24.92 2.13
C PHE A 102 9.26 23.94 1.16
N ASP A 103 9.11 22.67 1.55
CA ASP A 103 8.46 21.60 0.77
C ASP A 103 6.93 21.81 0.65
N THR A 104 6.37 22.77 1.40
CA THR A 104 4.92 23.01 1.50
C THR A 104 4.41 24.31 0.86
N MET A 105 5.29 25.08 0.21
CA MET A 105 4.92 26.28 -0.59
C MET A 105 4.49 25.95 -2.01
#